data_AF-L8IVU8-F1
#
_entry.id   AF-L8IVU8-F1
#
_cell.length_a   1.000
_cell.length_b   1.000
_cell.length_c   1.000
_cell.angle_alpha   90.00
_cell.angle_beta   90.00
_cell.angle_gamma   90.00
#
_symmetry.space_group_name_H-M   'P 1'
#
loop_
_entity.id
_entity.type
_entity.pdbx_description
1 polymer ?
#
loop_
_entity_poly.entity_id
_entity_poly.type
_entity_poly.pdbx_seq_one_letter_code
_entity_poly.pdbx_strand_id
1 'polypeptide(L)'
;AAGLYYLAELIEEYTVATSRIIKYMIWFSTAVLIGLYVFERFPTYMIGVGLFTNLVYFGLLQTFPFIMLTSPNFILSCGLVVVNHYLAFQFFAEEYYPFSEVLAYFTFCLWIIPFAFFVSLSAGENVLPSTMQPGDDVVSNYFTKGKRGKRLGILVVFSFIKEAILPSRQKIY
;
A
#
# COMPACT_ATOMS: atom_id res chain seq x y z
N ALA A 1 -26.40 -19.94 -2.89
CA ALA A 1 -26.61 -18.47 -2.93
C ALA A 1 -25.79 -17.71 -1.88
N ALA A 2 -25.78 -18.10 -0.59
CA ALA A 2 -25.12 -17.32 0.47
C ALA A 2 -23.57 -17.26 0.43
N GLY A 3 -22.88 -18.32 -0.02
CA GLY A 3 -21.41 -18.34 -0.08
C GLY A 3 -20.81 -17.38 -1.12
N LEU A 4 -21.47 -17.24 -2.28
CA LEU A 4 -21.06 -16.30 -3.33
C LEU A 4 -21.21 -14.84 -2.88
N TYR A 5 -22.25 -14.54 -2.09
CA TYR A 5 -22.46 -13.20 -1.52
C TYR A 5 -21.35 -12.84 -0.52
N TYR A 6 -20.97 -13.76 0.37
CA TYR A 6 -19.89 -13.53 1.33
C TYR A 6 -18.53 -13.34 0.64
N LEU A 7 -18.26 -14.11 -0.42
CA LEU A 7 -17.06 -13.93 -1.25
C LEU A 7 -17.04 -12.55 -1.93
N ALA A 8 -18.17 -12.11 -2.50
CA ALA A 8 -18.28 -10.78 -3.11
C ALA A 8 -18.07 -9.66 -2.07
N GLU A 9 -18.69 -9.78 -0.90
CA GLU A 9 -18.56 -8.82 0.21
C GLU A 9 -17.12 -8.75 0.72
N LEU A 10 -16.43 -9.88 0.80
CA LEU A 10 -15.02 -9.94 1.20
C LEU A 10 -14.10 -9.25 0.18
N ILE A 11 -14.30 -9.50 -1.12
CA ILE A 11 -13.54 -8.86 -2.20
C ILE A 11 -13.81 -7.35 -2.20
N GLU A 12 -15.06 -6.94 -2.06
CA GLU A 12 -15.42 -5.52 -1.96
C GLU A 12 -14.77 -4.86 -0.74
N GLU A 13 -14.79 -5.50 0.43
CA GLU A 13 -14.22 -4.92 1.65
C GLU A 13 -12.69 -4.76 1.57
N TYR A 14 -11.97 -5.75 1.04
CA TYR A 14 -10.52 -5.63 0.85
C TYR A 14 -10.15 -4.58 -0.20
N THR A 15 -10.88 -4.51 -1.31
CA THR A 15 -10.59 -3.56 -2.38
C THR A 15 -10.85 -2.11 -1.93
N VAL A 16 -11.95 -1.88 -1.20
CA VAL A 16 -12.28 -0.57 -0.63
C VAL A 16 -11.30 -0.16 0.46
N ALA A 17 -10.90 -1.08 1.35
CA ALA A 17 -9.92 -0.80 2.39
C ALA A 17 -8.55 -0.44 1.80
N THR A 18 -8.10 -1.21 0.81
CA THR A 18 -6.82 -1.00 0.12
C THR A 18 -6.80 0.34 -0.62
N SER A 19 -7.85 0.64 -1.39
CA SER A 19 -8.00 1.92 -2.08
C SER A 19 -7.92 3.10 -1.12
N ARG A 20 -8.54 2.97 0.07
CA ARG A 20 -8.49 4.00 1.11
C ARG A 20 -7.09 4.19 1.69
N ILE A 21 -6.35 3.11 1.94
CA ILE A 21 -4.97 3.17 2.46
C ILE A 21 -4.04 3.87 1.47
N ILE A 22 -4.06 3.48 0.20
CA ILE A 22 -3.23 4.10 -0.85
C ILE A 22 -3.59 5.58 -1.00
N LYS A 23 -4.88 5.94 -0.94
CA LYS A 23 -5.32 7.34 -0.98
C LYS A 23 -4.72 8.16 0.17
N TYR A 24 -4.67 7.60 1.39
CA TYR A 24 -3.99 8.25 2.51
C TYR A 24 -2.48 8.39 2.29
N MET A 25 -1.82 7.39 1.69
CA MET A 25 -0.39 7.45 1.35
C MET A 25 -0.08 8.56 0.31
N ILE A 26 -0.95 8.73 -0.70
CA ILE A 26 -0.82 9.82 -1.69
C ILE A 26 -1.00 11.19 -1.02
N TRP A 27 -1.99 11.34 -0.14
CA TRP A 27 -2.18 12.58 0.63
C TRP A 27 -0.99 12.88 1.52
N PHE A 28 -0.44 11.86 2.19
CA PHE A 28 0.76 11.99 3.01
C PHE A 28 1.98 12.43 2.19
N SER A 29 2.28 11.75 1.08
CA SER A 29 3.38 12.12 0.17
C SER A 29 3.22 13.55 -0.37
N THR A 30 2.00 13.94 -0.74
CA THR A 30 1.69 15.31 -1.19
C THR A 30 1.96 16.34 -0.08
N ALA A 31 1.56 16.04 1.16
CA ALA A 31 1.84 16.93 2.30
C ALA A 31 3.35 17.06 2.57
N VAL A 32 4.12 15.98 2.47
CA VAL A 32 5.58 15.99 2.61
C VAL A 32 6.23 16.84 1.50
N LEU A 33 5.81 16.67 0.24
CA LEU A 33 6.30 17.49 -0.88
C LEU A 33 6.01 18.99 -0.70
N ILE A 34 4.80 19.33 -0.22
CA ILE A 34 4.45 20.71 0.10
C ILE A 34 5.29 21.24 1.27
N GLY A 35 5.53 20.42 2.29
CA GLY A 35 6.42 20.76 3.40
C GLY A 35 7.84 21.07 2.92
N LEU A 36 8.42 20.20 2.09
CA LEU A 36 9.74 20.41 1.48
C LEU A 36 9.78 21.70 0.65
N TYR A 37 8.71 22.03 -0.07
CA TYR A 37 8.62 23.29 -0.82
C TYR A 37 8.68 24.53 0.10
N VAL A 38 7.93 24.51 1.21
CA VAL A 38 7.80 25.66 2.12
C VAL A 38 9.06 25.87 2.97
N PHE A 39 9.65 24.78 3.50
CA PHE A 39 10.77 24.87 4.43
C PHE A 39 12.13 24.95 3.73
N GLU A 40 12.36 24.14 2.70
CA GLU A 40 13.70 23.93 2.10
C GLU A 40 13.89 24.68 0.76
N ARG A 41 12.85 25.34 0.23
CA ARG A 41 12.84 25.93 -1.13
C ARG A 41 13.40 24.97 -2.19
N PHE A 42 13.03 23.69 -2.07
CA PHE A 42 13.47 22.64 -2.97
C PHE A 42 13.16 22.99 -4.44
N PRO A 43 13.95 22.49 -5.42
CA PRO A 43 13.70 22.69 -6.85
C PRO A 43 12.24 22.43 -7.25
N THR A 44 11.60 23.46 -7.80
CA THR A 44 10.20 23.44 -8.22
C THR A 44 9.91 22.39 -9.28
N TYR A 45 10.90 22.03 -10.11
CA TYR A 45 10.76 20.99 -11.12
C TYR A 45 10.60 19.59 -10.50
N MET A 46 11.34 19.26 -9.43
CA MET A 46 11.20 17.97 -8.73
C MET A 46 9.86 17.87 -8.02
N ILE A 47 9.44 18.95 -7.35
CA ILE A 47 8.13 19.01 -6.71
C ILE A 47 7.01 18.91 -7.75
N GLY A 48 7.15 19.59 -8.89
CA GLY A 48 6.19 19.52 -9.99
C GLY A 48 6.02 18.11 -10.54
N VAL A 49 7.13 17.40 -10.79
CA VAL A 49 7.09 15.99 -11.24
C VAL A 49 6.53 15.08 -10.15
N GLY A 50 6.89 15.28 -8.88
CA GLY A 50 6.33 14.54 -7.74
C GLY A 50 4.82 14.71 -7.58
N LEU A 51 4.32 15.94 -7.65
CA LEU A 51 2.89 16.24 -7.59
C LEU A 51 2.14 15.68 -8.80
N PHE A 52 2.71 15.79 -10.00
CA PHE A 52 2.14 15.19 -11.19
C PHE A 52 2.04 13.67 -11.08
N THR A 53 3.08 13.03 -10.53
CA THR A 53 3.07 11.58 -10.27
C THR A 53 1.97 11.21 -9.26
N ASN A 54 1.78 12.00 -8.18
CA ASN A 54 0.68 11.79 -7.23
C ASN A 54 -0.71 11.93 -7.87
N LEU A 55 -0.89 12.85 -8.83
CA LEU A 55 -2.14 12.96 -9.60
C LEU A 55 -2.38 11.72 -10.47
N VAL A 56 -1.35 11.22 -11.15
CA VAL A 56 -1.45 10.01 -11.97
C VAL A 56 -1.79 8.79 -11.09
N TYR A 57 -1.22 8.69 -9.88
CA TYR A 57 -1.60 7.66 -8.91
C TYR A 57 -3.06 7.77 -8.44
N PHE A 58 -3.57 8.99 -8.30
CA PHE A 58 -4.99 9.20 -8.00
C PHE A 58 -5.89 8.71 -9.14
N GLY A 59 -5.45 8.89 -10.38
CA GLY A 59 -6.10 8.31 -11.57
C GLY A 59 -6.03 6.78 -11.59
N LEU A 60 -4.91 6.19 -11.16
CA LEU A 60 -4.77 4.73 -10.99
C LEU A 60 -5.75 4.15 -9.96
N LEU A 61 -5.97 4.88 -8.86
CA LEU A 61 -6.92 4.50 -7.81
C LEU A 61 -8.37 4.47 -8.29
N GLN A 62 -8.75 5.32 -9.26
CA GLN A 62 -10.10 5.32 -9.80
C GLN A 62 -10.40 4.09 -10.67
N THR A 63 -9.37 3.48 -11.26
CA THR A 63 -9.50 2.26 -12.07
C THR A 63 -9.35 0.97 -11.22
N PHE A 64 -9.14 1.10 -9.91
CA PHE A 64 -9.09 -0.02 -8.98
C PHE A 64 -10.48 -0.67 -8.83
N PRO A 65 -10.63 -2.01 -8.75
CA PRO A 65 -9.60 -3.05 -8.63
C PRO A 65 -9.11 -3.68 -9.95
N PHE A 66 -9.72 -3.33 -11.10
CA PHE A 66 -9.35 -3.90 -12.40
C PHE A 66 -8.23 -3.10 -13.08
N ILE A 67 -7.09 -2.93 -12.40
CA ILE A 67 -5.92 -2.30 -13.03
C ILE A 67 -5.34 -3.29 -14.04
N MET A 68 -5.67 -3.10 -15.31
CA MET A 68 -4.92 -3.77 -16.38
C MET A 68 -3.51 -3.20 -16.42
N LEU A 69 -2.50 -4.07 -16.36
CA LEU A 69 -1.08 -3.71 -16.49
C LEU A 69 -0.78 -3.00 -17.84
N THR A 70 -1.66 -3.17 -18.83
CA THR A 70 -1.60 -2.52 -20.15
C THR A 70 -2.30 -1.15 -20.17
N SER A 71 -2.90 -0.69 -19.07
CA SER A 71 -3.58 0.60 -19.04
C SER A 71 -2.56 1.74 -19.22
N PRO A 72 -2.90 2.78 -20.00
CA PRO A 72 -1.98 3.89 -20.27
C PRO A 72 -1.57 4.62 -18.98
N ASN A 73 -2.46 4.70 -17.99
CA ASN A 73 -2.16 5.31 -16.70
C ASN A 73 -1.12 4.49 -15.91
N PHE A 74 -1.20 3.15 -15.94
CA PHE A 74 -0.22 2.28 -15.27
C PHE A 74 1.16 2.44 -15.91
N ILE A 75 1.24 2.40 -17.24
CA ILE A 75 2.48 2.61 -17.99
C ILE A 75 3.05 4.01 -17.71
N LEU A 76 2.19 5.04 -17.72
CA LEU A 76 2.58 6.41 -17.38
C LEU A 76 3.13 6.50 -15.95
N SER A 77 2.49 5.84 -14.98
CA SER A 77 2.96 5.82 -13.60
C SER A 77 4.33 5.15 -13.47
N CYS A 78 4.56 4.02 -14.15
CA CYS A 78 5.87 3.36 -14.19
C CYS A 78 6.94 4.24 -14.82
N GLY A 79 6.62 4.90 -15.95
CA GLY A 79 7.53 5.85 -16.60
C GLY A 79 7.88 7.03 -15.70
N LEU A 80 6.87 7.61 -15.02
CA LEU A 80 7.07 8.71 -14.07
C LEU A 80 7.92 8.32 -12.88
N VAL A 81 7.77 7.10 -12.34
CA VAL A 81 8.67 6.61 -11.27
C VAL A 81 10.12 6.65 -11.71
N VAL A 82 10.43 6.14 -12.92
CA VAL A 82 11.79 6.10 -13.45
C VAL A 82 12.33 7.51 -13.69
N VAL A 83 11.53 8.38 -14.31
CA VAL A 83 11.92 9.78 -14.55
C VAL A 83 12.18 10.50 -13.24
N ASN A 84 11.31 10.34 -12.24
CA ASN A 84 11.44 11.01 -10.95
C ASN A 84 12.65 10.48 -10.16
N HIS A 85 12.96 9.18 -10.27
CA HIS A 85 14.22 8.62 -9.75
C HIS A 85 15.45 9.23 -10.41
N TYR A 86 15.47 9.30 -11.74
CA TYR A 86 16.59 9.84 -12.48
C TYR A 86 16.85 11.31 -12.10
N LEU A 87 15.79 12.13 -12.06
CA LEU A 87 15.88 13.53 -11.64
C LEU A 87 16.36 13.66 -10.19
N ALA A 88 15.86 12.82 -9.29
CA ALA A 88 16.31 12.82 -7.90
C ALA A 88 17.79 12.45 -7.78
N PHE A 89 18.25 11.41 -8.48
CA PHE A 89 19.66 11.04 -8.51
C PHE A 89 20.54 12.16 -9.07
N GLN A 90 20.09 12.84 -10.13
CA GLN A 90 20.87 13.95 -10.67
C GLN A 90 20.98 15.11 -9.67
N PHE A 91 19.86 15.49 -9.03
CA PHE A 91 19.85 16.56 -8.03
C PHE A 91 20.73 16.25 -6.82
N PHE A 92 20.60 15.05 -6.25
CA PHE A 92 21.42 14.61 -5.11
C PHE A 92 22.88 14.31 -5.48
N ALA A 93 23.21 14.21 -6.77
CA ALA A 93 24.59 14.12 -7.24
C ALA A 93 25.25 15.50 -7.42
N GLU A 94 24.46 16.54 -7.73
CA GLU A 94 24.94 17.91 -7.84
C GLU A 94 25.15 18.56 -6.47
N GLU A 95 24.23 18.32 -5.52
CA GLU A 95 24.29 18.87 -4.17
C GLU A 95 24.53 17.75 -3.14
N TYR A 96 25.57 17.89 -2.31
CA TYR A 96 25.94 16.84 -1.36
C TYR A 96 25.01 16.85 -0.13
N TYR A 97 24.03 15.95 -0.14
CA TYR A 97 23.16 15.68 1.00
C TYR A 97 23.57 14.40 1.74
N PRO A 98 23.37 14.30 3.07
CA PRO A 98 23.64 13.08 3.81
C PRO A 98 22.73 11.95 3.32
N PHE A 99 23.27 10.73 3.28
CA PHE A 99 22.57 9.55 2.77
C PHE A 99 21.19 9.32 3.42
N SER A 100 21.03 9.71 4.69
CA SER A 100 19.75 9.62 5.41
C SER A 100 18.65 10.48 4.78
N GLU A 101 18.97 11.69 4.32
CA GLU A 101 18.00 12.60 3.71
C GLU A 101 17.60 12.12 2.31
N VAL A 102 18.58 11.67 1.53
CA VAL A 102 18.34 11.03 0.23
C VAL A 102 17.39 9.84 0.43
N LEU A 103 17.72 8.91 1.33
CA LEU A 103 16.88 7.74 1.60
C LEU A 103 15.49 8.11 2.09
N ALA A 104 15.35 9.12 2.95
CA ALA A 104 14.04 9.59 3.42
C ALA A 104 13.17 10.10 2.25
N TYR A 105 13.74 10.88 1.33
CA TYR A 105 13.03 11.34 0.14
C TYR A 105 12.58 10.17 -0.74
N PHE A 106 13.48 9.23 -1.05
CA PHE A 106 13.15 8.07 -1.87
C PHE A 106 12.09 7.19 -1.20
N THR A 107 12.20 6.93 0.09
CA THR A 107 11.26 6.04 0.81
C THR A 107 9.87 6.64 0.93
N PHE A 108 9.75 7.87 1.43
CA PHE A 108 8.45 8.48 1.72
C PHE A 108 7.77 9.07 0.49
N CYS A 109 8.52 9.67 -0.44
CA CYS A 109 7.92 10.36 -1.59
C CYS A 109 7.83 9.46 -2.83
N LEU A 110 8.85 8.63 -3.08
CA LEU A 110 8.95 7.86 -4.32
C LEU A 110 8.52 6.40 -4.18
N TRP A 111 8.81 5.74 -3.07
CA TRP A 111 8.70 4.28 -2.95
C TRP A 111 7.40 3.83 -2.30
N ILE A 112 6.92 4.54 -1.28
CA ILE A 112 5.74 4.09 -0.51
C ILE A 112 4.51 3.83 -1.39
N ILE A 113 4.29 4.67 -2.41
CA ILE A 113 3.11 4.56 -3.29
C ILE A 113 3.26 3.40 -4.29
N PRO A 114 4.34 3.28 -5.10
CA PRO A 114 4.57 2.11 -5.96
C PRO A 114 4.51 0.79 -5.19
N PHE A 115 5.20 0.68 -4.06
CA PHE A 115 5.19 -0.55 -3.28
C PHE A 115 3.79 -0.88 -2.76
N ALA A 116 3.04 0.11 -2.28
CA ALA A 116 1.66 -0.11 -1.88
C ALA A 116 0.79 -0.60 -3.04
N PHE A 117 0.95 -0.04 -4.24
CA PHE A 117 0.25 -0.53 -5.44
C PHE A 117 0.64 -1.97 -5.79
N PHE A 118 1.93 -2.31 -5.81
CA PHE A 118 2.37 -3.67 -6.10
C PHE A 118 1.86 -4.69 -5.08
N VAL A 119 1.96 -4.39 -3.79
CA VAL A 119 1.42 -5.24 -2.71
C VAL A 119 -0.10 -5.41 -2.87
N SER A 120 -0.80 -4.35 -3.25
CA SER A 120 -2.25 -4.37 -3.48
C SER A 120 -2.66 -5.25 -4.65
N LEU A 121 -1.90 -5.22 -5.75
CA LEU A 121 -2.12 -6.09 -6.90
C LEU A 121 -1.85 -7.55 -6.54
N SER A 122 -0.72 -7.83 -5.88
CA SER A 122 -0.39 -9.19 -5.42
C SER A 122 -1.41 -9.74 -4.44
N ALA A 123 -2.00 -8.91 -3.58
CA ALA A 123 -3.08 -9.33 -2.69
C ALA A 123 -4.39 -9.61 -3.45
N GLY A 124 -4.71 -8.84 -4.49
CA GLY A 124 -5.88 -9.05 -5.34
C GLY A 124 -5.82 -10.35 -6.15
N GLU A 125 -4.64 -10.70 -6.68
CA GLU A 125 -4.44 -11.96 -7.43
C GLU A 125 -4.44 -13.20 -6.54
N ASN A 126 -4.19 -13.05 -5.23
CA ASN A 126 -4.07 -14.19 -4.29
C ASN A 126 -5.40 -14.54 -3.59
N VAL A 127 -6.50 -13.83 -3.85
CA VAL A 127 -7.80 -14.06 -3.17
C VAL A 127 -8.64 -15.17 -3.84
N LEU A 128 -8.32 -15.64 -5.07
CA LEU A 128 -9.01 -16.76 -5.75
C LEU A 128 -8.04 -17.44 -6.75
N PRO A 129 -7.97 -18.80 -6.96
CA PRO A 129 -8.93 -19.87 -6.64
C PRO A 129 -8.33 -21.25 -6.15
N SER A 130 -9.04 -21.98 -5.26
CA SER A 130 -9.07 -23.47 -5.02
C SER A 130 -9.39 -23.73 -3.54
N THR A 131 -10.56 -24.22 -3.13
CA THR A 131 -11.14 -25.51 -3.51
C THR A 131 -12.63 -25.42 -3.16
N MET A 132 -13.51 -25.36 -4.16
CA MET A 132 -14.85 -25.89 -3.94
C MET A 132 -14.69 -27.41 -3.87
N GLN A 133 -14.39 -27.94 -2.68
CA GLN A 133 -14.74 -29.34 -2.42
C GLN A 133 -16.26 -29.37 -2.30
N PRO A 134 -16.96 -30.11 -3.18
CA PRO A 134 -18.37 -30.36 -2.99
C PRO A 134 -18.50 -31.37 -1.85
N GLY A 135 -18.69 -30.87 -0.63
CA GLY A 135 -18.89 -31.68 0.57
C GLY A 135 -18.01 -31.19 1.71
N ASP A 136 -18.58 -30.37 2.59
CA ASP A 136 -18.71 -30.74 4.00
C ASP A 136 -19.24 -29.54 4.83
N ASP A 137 -20.41 -29.80 5.42
CA ASP A 137 -20.88 -29.34 6.72
C ASP A 137 -21.34 -27.89 6.93
N VAL A 138 -22.55 -27.63 6.43
CA VAL A 138 -23.45 -26.52 6.80
C VAL A 138 -23.75 -26.39 8.31
N VAL A 139 -23.39 -27.38 9.13
CA VAL A 139 -23.80 -27.47 10.54
C VAL A 139 -22.83 -26.74 11.50
N SER A 140 -21.54 -26.63 11.16
CA SER A 140 -20.54 -26.01 12.05
C SER A 140 -20.65 -24.48 12.15
N ASN A 141 -21.33 -23.84 11.20
CA ASN A 141 -21.43 -22.36 11.13
C ASN A 141 -22.50 -21.73 12.04
N TYR A 142 -23.43 -22.51 12.60
CA TYR A 142 -24.41 -21.99 13.56
C TYR A 142 -23.84 -21.83 14.97
N PHE A 143 -22.82 -22.60 15.35
CA PHE A 143 -22.34 -22.62 16.74
C PHE A 143 -21.29 -21.55 17.09
N THR A 144 -20.69 -20.84 16.12
CA THR A 144 -19.57 -19.91 16.40
C THR A 144 -19.86 -18.43 16.08
N LYS A 145 -20.96 -18.12 15.38
CA LYS A 145 -21.24 -16.78 14.83
C LYS A 145 -22.02 -15.86 15.78
N GLY A 146 -21.47 -15.60 16.98
CA GLY A 146 -22.13 -14.75 17.97
C GLY A 146 -21.39 -13.47 18.38
N LYS A 147 -20.07 -13.53 18.66
CA LYS A 147 -19.47 -12.46 19.49
C LYS A 147 -17.97 -12.20 19.39
N ARG A 148 -17.25 -12.73 18.39
CA ARG A 148 -15.76 -12.76 18.42
C ARG A 148 -15.01 -11.94 17.36
N GLY A 149 -15.67 -11.42 16.33
CA GLY A 149 -15.00 -10.74 15.20
C GLY A 149 -14.27 -9.44 15.58
N LYS A 150 -14.83 -8.60 16.47
CA LYS A 150 -14.24 -7.29 16.79
C LYS A 150 -13.05 -7.33 17.75
N ARG A 151 -12.89 -8.41 18.53
CA ARG A 151 -11.78 -8.54 19.51
C ARG A 151 -10.51 -9.15 18.92
N LEU A 152 -10.60 -9.88 17.80
CA LEU A 152 -9.46 -10.56 17.20
C LEU A 152 -8.46 -9.60 16.53
N GLY A 153 -8.93 -8.58 15.79
CA GLY A 153 -8.03 -7.65 15.09
C GLY A 153 -7.12 -6.84 16.02
N ILE A 154 -7.66 -6.29 17.12
CA ILE A 154 -6.87 -5.54 18.10
C ILE A 154 -5.93 -6.46 18.89
N LEU A 155 -6.35 -7.69 19.19
CA LEU A 155 -5.49 -8.65 19.89
C LEU A 155 -4.30 -9.10 19.01
N VAL A 156 -4.50 -9.22 17.70
CA VAL A 156 -3.43 -9.53 16.74
C VAL A 156 -2.42 -8.39 16.67
N VAL A 157 -2.88 -7.14 16.59
CA VAL A 157 -1.97 -5.98 16.63
C VAL A 157 -1.21 -5.93 17.96
N PHE A 158 -1.88 -6.21 19.09
CA PHE A 158 -1.23 -6.21 20.40
C PHE A 158 -0.22 -7.36 20.57
N SER A 159 -0.48 -8.54 19.98
CA SER A 159 0.48 -9.65 19.99
C SER A 159 1.70 -9.34 19.13
N PHE A 160 1.52 -8.76 17.94
CA PHE A 160 2.64 -8.34 17.09
C PHE A 160 3.52 -7.30 17.76
N ILE A 161 2.92 -6.30 18.43
CA ILE A 161 3.68 -5.29 19.18
C ILE A 161 4.42 -5.92 20.36
N LYS A 162 3.77 -6.84 21.09
CA LYS A 162 4.39 -7.54 22.21
C LYS A 162 5.60 -8.37 21.76
N GLU A 163 5.50 -9.02 20.60
CA GLU A 163 6.55 -9.86 20.05
C GLU A 163 7.70 -9.05 19.43
N ALA A 164 7.41 -7.88 18.87
CA ALA A 164 8.42 -6.93 18.39
C ALA A 164 9.18 -6.23 19.53
N ILE A 165 8.52 -5.97 20.67
CA ILE A 165 9.12 -5.27 21.81
C ILE A 165 9.88 -6.23 22.75
N LEU A 166 9.46 -7.49 22.87
CA LEU A 166 10.13 -8.47 23.73
C LEU A 166 10.96 -9.44 22.89
N PRO A 167 12.28 -9.20 22.72
CA PRO A 167 13.15 -10.21 22.13
C PRO A 167 13.16 -11.43 23.07
N SER A 168 12.70 -12.56 22.55
CA SER A 168 12.70 -13.85 23.23
C SER A 168 14.10 -14.12 23.80
N ARG A 169 14.21 -14.14 25.14
CA ARG A 169 15.43 -14.54 25.83
C ARG A 169 15.61 -16.04 25.56
N GLN A 170 16.53 -16.39 24.66
CA GLN A 170 16.98 -17.75 24.39
C GLN A 170 17.22 -18.50 25.70
N LYS A 171 16.53 -19.63 25.90
CA LYS A 171 17.04 -20.69 26.77
C LYS A 171 17.67 -21.75 25.88
N ILE A 172 18.99 -21.66 25.81
CA ILE A 172 19.89 -22.74 25.42
C ILE A 172 19.83 -23.77 26.55
N TYR A 173 19.57 -25.03 26.22
CA TYR A 173 20.07 -26.18 26.95
C TYR A 173 20.35 -27.30 25.95
#